data_AF-A0A6A5YKD8-F1
#
_entry.id   AF-A0A6A5YKD8-F1
#
_cell.length_a   1.000
_cell.length_b   1.000
_cell.length_c   1.000
_cell.angle_alpha   90.00
_cell.angle_beta   90.00
_cell.angle_gamma   90.00
#
_symmetry.space_group_name_H-M   'P 1'
#
loop_
_entity.id
_entity.type
_entity.pdbx_description
1 polymer ?
#
loop_
_entity_poly.entity_id
_entity_poly.type
_entity_poly.pdbx_seq_one_letter_code
_entity_poly.pdbx_strand_id
1 'polypeptide(L)'
;MAVSLNDPKALSATDSQEDEHFISSSSLTSVLDFRYAPLDLSTDTIRLLKVLPGPDNSTIECNLLHCTISELPSYTALSYSWDYSGLKIGINCNGKSLWIAWNLWCFLAQFRKGVKSSRCLLWIDAICINQKDVKERTHQVRQMRSIYSTAESVIVWLG
;
A
#
# COMPACT_ATOMS: atom_id res chain seq x y z
N MET A 1 -44.46 -24.23 69.02
CA MET A 1 -45.56 -23.89 68.10
C MET A 1 -45.04 -24.13 66.70
N ALA A 2 -45.61 -25.11 65.98
CA ALA A 2 -45.34 -25.41 64.57
C ALA A 2 -45.72 -24.18 63.68
N VAL A 3 -45.30 -24.00 62.42
CA VAL A 3 -45.56 -24.84 61.21
C VAL A 3 -44.60 -24.40 60.07
N SER A 4 -44.19 -25.35 59.22
CA SER A 4 -43.62 -25.14 57.87
C SER A 4 -44.57 -24.37 56.94
N LEU A 5 -44.04 -23.78 55.85
CA LEU A 5 -44.70 -23.83 54.54
C LEU A 5 -43.71 -23.55 53.38
N ASN A 6 -43.63 -24.55 52.52
CA ASN A 6 -43.05 -24.60 51.17
C ASN A 6 -43.94 -23.83 50.17
N ASP A 7 -43.31 -23.14 49.18
CA ASP A 7 -43.64 -23.01 47.72
C ASP A 7 -45.10 -22.78 47.23
N PRO A 8 -45.38 -22.65 45.91
CA PRO A 8 -44.82 -21.81 44.83
C PRO A 8 -45.95 -21.03 44.10
N LYS A 9 -45.63 -20.07 43.21
CA LYS A 9 -46.54 -19.75 42.09
C LYS A 9 -45.81 -19.14 40.89
N ALA A 10 -45.73 -19.95 39.84
CA ALA A 10 -45.51 -19.51 38.47
C ALA A 10 -46.78 -18.82 37.94
N LEU A 11 -46.60 -17.78 37.11
CA LEU A 11 -47.57 -17.37 36.11
C LEU A 11 -46.83 -17.15 34.79
N SER A 12 -47.31 -17.82 33.75
CA SER A 12 -46.76 -17.85 32.40
C SER A 12 -47.32 -16.76 31.49
N ALA A 13 -46.49 -16.37 30.52
CA ALA A 13 -46.82 -16.02 29.14
C ALA A 13 -47.56 -14.70 28.85
N THR A 14 -46.83 -13.79 28.19
CA THR A 14 -47.25 -13.21 26.90
C THR A 14 -46.03 -13.07 26.00
N ASP A 15 -46.11 -13.77 24.88
CA ASP A 15 -45.28 -13.68 23.68
C ASP A 15 -45.63 -12.41 22.90
N SER A 16 -44.62 -11.68 22.41
CA SER A 16 -44.68 -10.77 21.25
C SER A 16 -43.26 -10.32 20.92
N GLN A 17 -42.84 -10.71 19.72
CA GLN A 17 -41.61 -10.41 19.00
C GLN A 17 -41.36 -8.91 18.73
N GLU A 18 -40.10 -8.66 18.35
CA GLU A 18 -39.57 -7.56 17.52
C GLU A 18 -39.28 -6.22 18.20
N ASP A 19 -37.99 -5.93 18.37
CA ASP A 19 -37.36 -4.92 17.51
C ASP A 19 -35.84 -5.13 17.47
N GLU A 20 -35.38 -5.60 16.30
CA GLU A 20 -34.02 -5.44 15.82
C GLU A 20 -33.65 -3.95 15.78
N HIS A 21 -32.53 -3.53 16.34
CA HIS A 21 -31.80 -2.39 15.79
C HIS A 21 -30.28 -2.51 15.99
N PHE A 22 -29.66 -3.01 14.92
CA PHE A 22 -28.45 -2.47 14.30
C PHE A 22 -27.13 -2.56 15.08
N ILE A 23 -26.62 -3.79 15.22
CA ILE A 23 -25.17 -3.97 15.24
C ILE A 23 -24.68 -3.64 13.83
N SER A 24 -24.26 -2.40 13.61
CA SER A 24 -23.55 -2.01 12.40
C SER A 24 -22.28 -2.84 12.31
N SER A 25 -22.29 -3.84 11.43
CA SER A 25 -21.11 -4.56 10.98
C SER A 25 -20.24 -3.61 10.17
N SER A 26 -19.52 -2.72 10.86
CA SER A 26 -18.34 -2.10 10.27
C SER A 26 -17.33 -3.22 10.06
N SER A 27 -17.25 -3.69 8.82
CA SER A 27 -16.24 -4.61 8.37
C SER A 27 -14.89 -3.97 8.67
N LEU A 28 -14.19 -4.43 9.70
CA LEU A 28 -12.75 -4.21 9.82
C LEU A 28 -12.13 -4.92 8.63
N THR A 29 -12.03 -4.21 7.50
CA THR A 29 -11.25 -4.66 6.36
C THR A 29 -9.83 -4.80 6.87
N SER A 30 -9.42 -6.02 7.20
CA SER A 30 -8.03 -6.32 7.54
C SER A 30 -7.19 -5.83 6.37
N VAL A 31 -6.47 -4.73 6.54
CA VAL A 31 -5.64 -4.19 5.48
C VAL A 31 -4.53 -5.22 5.24
N LEU A 32 -4.64 -5.96 4.14
CA LEU A 32 -3.71 -7.02 3.81
C LEU A 32 -2.31 -6.43 3.62
N ASP A 33 -1.29 -7.10 4.16
CA ASP A 33 0.10 -6.69 3.96
C ASP A 33 0.51 -6.85 2.50
N PHE A 34 1.23 -5.85 1.98
CA PHE A 34 1.78 -5.90 0.64
C PHE A 34 2.82 -7.02 0.49
N ARG A 35 2.74 -7.74 -0.63
CA ARG A 35 3.72 -8.74 -1.03
C ARG A 35 4.05 -8.56 -2.50
N TYR A 36 5.34 -8.58 -2.81
CA TYR A 36 5.84 -8.52 -4.17
C TYR A 36 5.46 -9.78 -4.95
N ALA A 37 4.92 -9.60 -6.15
CA ALA A 37 4.92 -10.65 -7.15
C ALA A 37 6.36 -10.82 -7.67
N PRO A 38 6.90 -12.04 -7.75
CA PRO A 38 8.31 -12.25 -8.13
C PRO A 38 8.60 -11.68 -9.52
N LEU A 39 9.81 -11.15 -9.71
CA LEU A 39 10.31 -10.83 -11.05
C LEU A 39 10.87 -12.08 -11.71
N ASP A 40 10.70 -12.17 -13.02
CA ASP A 40 11.46 -13.11 -13.83
C ASP A 40 12.89 -12.58 -13.99
N LEU A 41 13.84 -13.22 -13.29
CA LEU A 41 15.24 -12.81 -13.30
C LEU A 41 15.98 -13.24 -14.58
N SER A 42 15.34 -14.01 -15.47
CA SER A 42 15.89 -14.35 -16.78
C SER A 42 15.65 -13.25 -17.83
N THR A 43 14.81 -12.27 -17.50
CA THR A 43 14.47 -11.14 -18.37
C THR A 43 14.87 -9.81 -17.74
N ASP A 44 14.85 -8.77 -18.56
CA ASP A 44 15.02 -7.38 -18.17
C ASP A 44 13.69 -6.78 -17.65
N THR A 45 12.97 -7.52 -16.81
CA THR A 45 11.73 -7.03 -16.21
C THR A 45 12.05 -6.12 -15.03
N ILE A 46 11.42 -4.96 -14.97
CA ILE A 46 11.45 -4.00 -13.87
C ILE A 46 10.03 -3.72 -13.37
N ARG A 47 9.91 -3.03 -12.23
CA ARG A 47 8.64 -2.51 -11.76
C ARG A 47 8.56 -1.00 -11.87
N LEU A 48 7.40 -0.49 -12.23
CA LEU A 48 7.08 0.93 -12.22
C LEU A 48 5.92 1.19 -11.25
N LEU A 49 6.06 2.24 -10.45
CA LEU A 49 5.07 2.71 -9.52
C LEU A 49 4.17 3.73 -10.21
N LYS A 50 2.89 3.39 -10.38
CA LYS A 50 1.84 4.31 -10.82
C LYS A 50 1.20 4.93 -9.59
N VAL A 51 1.41 6.21 -9.33
CA VAL A 51 0.68 6.91 -8.26
C VAL A 51 -0.74 7.23 -8.75
N LEU A 52 -1.76 7.03 -7.92
CA LEU A 52 -3.14 7.35 -8.28
C LEU A 52 -3.50 8.76 -7.80
N PRO A 53 -4.31 9.51 -8.57
CA PRO A 53 -4.82 10.80 -8.11
C PRO A 53 -5.70 10.60 -6.87
N GLY A 54 -5.70 11.59 -5.98
CA GLY A 54 -6.54 11.57 -4.78
C GLY A 54 -6.44 12.89 -4.02
N PRO A 55 -7.39 13.16 -3.10
CA PRO A 55 -7.39 14.38 -2.29
C PRO A 55 -6.11 14.52 -1.45
N ASP A 56 -5.56 15.72 -1.27
CA ASP A 56 -4.29 15.98 -0.58
C ASP A 56 -4.13 15.25 0.77
N ASN A 57 -5.21 15.14 1.55
CA ASN A 57 -5.21 14.55 2.89
C ASN A 57 -5.62 13.06 2.93
N SER A 58 -5.76 12.41 1.77
CA SER A 58 -6.05 10.97 1.70
C SER A 58 -4.78 10.14 1.66
N THR A 59 -4.88 8.88 2.11
CA THR A 59 -3.84 7.87 1.92
C THR A 59 -3.38 7.85 0.46
N ILE A 60 -2.07 7.73 0.25
CA ILE A 60 -1.50 7.61 -1.09
C ILE A 60 -1.86 6.24 -1.62
N GLU A 61 -2.51 6.21 -2.77
CA GLU A 61 -2.83 5.00 -3.50
C GLU A 61 -1.92 4.88 -4.70
N CYS A 62 -1.46 3.67 -4.97
CA CYS A 62 -0.57 3.39 -6.09
C CYS A 62 -0.73 1.97 -6.61
N ASN A 63 -0.29 1.76 -7.84
CA ASN A 63 -0.16 0.44 -8.43
C ASN A 63 1.28 0.15 -8.79
N LEU A 64 1.73 -1.08 -8.51
CA LEU A 64 3.02 -1.56 -8.93
C LEU A 64 2.84 -2.42 -10.18
N LEU A 65 3.38 -1.96 -11.30
CA LEU A 65 3.26 -2.57 -12.62
C LEU A 65 4.57 -3.25 -13.00
N HIS A 66 4.49 -4.43 -13.62
CA HIS A 66 5.65 -5.10 -14.20
C HIS A 66 5.80 -4.68 -15.67
N CYS A 67 7.02 -4.31 -16.08
CA CYS A 67 7.32 -3.90 -17.45
C CYS A 67 8.69 -4.48 -17.85
N THR A 68 8.86 -4.88 -19.11
CA THR A 68 10.16 -5.24 -19.66
C THR A 68 10.87 -4.00 -20.17
N ILE A 69 12.21 -3.97 -20.12
CA ILE A 69 13.00 -2.84 -20.65
C ILE A 69 12.66 -2.53 -22.13
N SER A 70 12.34 -3.55 -22.93
CA SER A 70 11.98 -3.40 -24.34
C SER A 70 10.63 -2.70 -24.60
N GLU A 71 9.71 -2.74 -23.64
CA GLU A 71 8.34 -2.21 -23.76
C GLU A 71 8.06 -1.14 -22.70
N LEU A 72 9.09 -0.42 -22.25
CA LEU A 72 8.93 0.57 -21.20
C LEU A 72 8.05 1.74 -21.65
N PRO A 73 6.96 2.04 -20.93
CA PRO A 73 6.30 3.32 -21.07
C PRO A 73 7.21 4.44 -20.55
N SER A 74 6.97 5.69 -20.97
CA SER A 74 7.68 6.83 -20.39
C SER A 74 7.48 6.90 -18.88
N TYR A 75 8.58 7.03 -18.15
CA TYR A 75 8.59 7.07 -16.69
C TYR A 75 9.68 8.02 -16.19
N THR A 76 9.54 8.41 -14.93
CA THR A 76 10.52 9.26 -14.23
C THR A 76 11.22 8.46 -13.15
N ALA A 77 12.54 8.49 -13.11
CA ALA A 77 13.30 7.88 -12.03
C ALA A 77 13.46 8.86 -10.86
N LEU A 78 13.41 8.35 -9.63
CA LEU A 78 13.70 9.14 -8.44
C LEU A 78 15.16 8.92 -8.00
N SER A 79 15.85 10.02 -7.71
CA SER A 79 17.12 10.04 -6.98
C SER A 79 16.90 10.80 -5.68
N TYR A 80 17.11 10.15 -4.55
CA TYR A 80 16.81 10.75 -3.24
C TYR A 80 17.73 10.21 -2.15
N SER A 81 17.83 10.96 -1.07
CA SER A 81 18.58 10.53 0.12
C SER A 81 17.76 9.53 0.92
N TRP A 82 18.39 8.41 1.28
CA TRP A 82 17.78 7.42 2.14
C TRP A 82 17.55 8.01 3.54
N ASP A 83 16.38 7.72 4.09
CA ASP A 83 15.99 8.15 5.43
C ASP A 83 16.26 7.01 6.42
N TYR A 84 17.17 7.28 7.37
CA TYR A 84 17.62 6.34 8.38
C TYR A 84 16.94 6.57 9.75
N SER A 85 15.99 7.49 9.86
CA SER A 85 15.26 7.75 11.10
C SER A 85 14.44 6.56 11.61
N GLY A 86 14.16 5.59 10.72
CA GLY A 86 13.30 4.45 11.01
C GLY A 86 11.81 4.78 10.98
N LEU A 87 11.43 6.05 10.78
CA LEU A 87 10.05 6.46 10.64
C LEU A 87 9.47 5.89 9.34
N LYS A 88 8.37 5.15 9.48
CA LYS A 88 7.64 4.57 8.36
C LYS A 88 6.18 4.94 8.40
N ILE A 89 5.62 5.09 7.21
CA ILE A 89 4.22 5.40 7.00
C ILE A 89 3.65 4.46 5.94
N GLY A 90 2.41 4.02 6.17
CA GLY A 90 1.70 3.11 5.28
C GLY A 90 1.10 3.85 4.10
N ILE A 91 1.29 3.31 2.90
CA ILE A 91 0.56 3.67 1.69
C ILE A 91 -0.23 2.46 1.19
N ASN A 92 -1.23 2.69 0.34
CA ASN A 92 -1.95 1.62 -0.33
C ASN A 92 -1.29 1.32 -1.68
N CYS A 93 -0.74 0.12 -1.82
CA CYS A 93 -0.15 -0.38 -3.07
C CYS A 93 -0.89 -1.63 -3.52
N ASN A 94 -1.53 -1.60 -4.69
CA ASN A 94 -2.33 -2.72 -5.22
C ASN A 94 -3.42 -3.22 -4.22
N GLY A 95 -4.05 -2.31 -3.47
CA GLY A 95 -5.07 -2.65 -2.48
C GLY A 95 -4.51 -3.18 -1.15
N LYS A 96 -3.19 -3.10 -0.92
CA LYS A 96 -2.49 -3.67 0.23
C LYS A 96 -1.60 -2.64 0.92
N SER A 97 -1.36 -2.79 2.21
CA SER A 97 -0.51 -1.87 3.00
C SER A 97 0.97 -2.07 2.69
N LEU A 98 1.63 -1.02 2.21
CA LEU A 98 3.08 -0.96 2.01
C LEU A 98 3.67 0.13 2.90
N TRP A 99 4.64 -0.23 3.74
CA TRP A 99 5.33 0.70 4.63
C TRP A 99 6.56 1.29 3.96
N ILE A 100 6.60 2.61 3.81
CA ILE A 100 7.71 3.35 3.21
C ILE A 100 8.31 4.35 4.19
N ALA A 101 9.54 4.79 3.94
CA ALA A 101 10.19 5.81 4.76
C ALA A 101 9.47 7.15 4.67
N TRP A 102 9.53 7.94 5.75
CA TRP A 102 8.87 9.24 5.84
C TRP A 102 9.30 10.19 4.71
N ASN A 103 10.60 10.32 4.45
CA ASN A 103 11.11 11.16 3.35
C ASN A 103 10.47 10.81 1.99
N LEU A 104 10.33 9.50 1.73
CA LEU A 104 9.74 9.03 0.47
C LEU A 104 8.24 9.32 0.40
N TRP A 105 7.54 9.25 1.53
CA TRP A 105 6.13 9.64 1.59
C TRP A 105 5.94 11.13 1.32
N CYS A 106 6.79 11.99 1.89
CA CYS A 106 6.77 13.44 1.61
C CYS A 106 6.93 13.72 0.12
N PHE A 107 7.90 13.06 -0.52
CA PHE A 107 8.07 13.13 -1.97
C PHE A 107 6.80 12.70 -2.72
N LEU A 108 6.23 11.53 -2.40
CA LEU A 108 5.04 11.02 -3.09
C LEU A 108 3.81 11.91 -2.89
N ALA A 109 3.64 12.49 -1.69
CA ALA A 109 2.56 13.42 -1.39
C ALA A 109 2.70 14.70 -2.22
N GLN A 110 3.91 15.24 -2.34
CA GLN A 110 4.19 16.41 -3.18
C GLN A 110 4.04 16.09 -4.67
N PHE A 111 4.54 14.93 -5.10
CA PHE A 111 4.43 14.46 -6.48
C PHE A 111 2.96 14.31 -6.90
N ARG A 112 2.11 13.71 -6.05
CA ARG A 112 0.68 13.50 -6.32
C ARG A 112 -0.07 14.79 -6.66
N LYS A 113 0.26 15.91 -6.02
CA LYS A 113 -0.35 17.24 -6.29
C LYS A 113 -0.12 17.72 -7.73
N GLY A 114 1.00 17.32 -8.33
CA GLY A 114 1.37 17.69 -9.70
C GLY A 114 0.82 16.76 -10.78
N VAL A 115 0.24 15.60 -10.42
CA VAL A 115 -0.19 14.59 -11.38
C VAL A 115 -1.47 15.03 -12.10
N LYS A 116 -1.31 15.57 -13.30
CA LYS A 116 -2.40 15.82 -14.25
C LYS A 116 -2.51 14.61 -15.21
N SER A 117 -3.21 13.57 -14.77
CA SER A 117 -3.74 12.42 -15.53
C SER A 117 -2.88 11.53 -16.45
N SER A 118 -1.63 11.85 -16.84
CA SER A 118 -0.94 10.99 -17.84
C SER A 118 0.55 10.69 -17.62
N ARG A 119 1.26 11.37 -16.71
CA ARG A 119 2.69 11.10 -16.42
C ARG A 119 2.91 10.74 -14.95
N CYS A 120 2.46 9.55 -14.58
CA CYS A 120 2.45 9.13 -13.17
C CYS A 120 3.28 7.87 -12.89
N LEU A 121 4.12 7.46 -13.84
CA LEU A 121 4.99 6.30 -13.67
C LEU A 121 6.33 6.75 -13.10
N LEU A 122 6.64 6.18 -11.94
CA LEU A 122 7.87 6.42 -11.22
C LEU A 122 8.67 5.13 -11.12
N TRP A 123 9.98 5.24 -11.23
CA TRP A 123 10.88 4.21 -10.74
C TRP A 123 11.55 4.70 -9.46
N ILE A 124 11.34 3.96 -8.37
CA ILE A 124 11.86 4.27 -7.04
C ILE A 124 12.44 2.98 -6.49
N ASP A 125 13.76 2.91 -6.33
CA ASP A 125 14.47 1.69 -5.91
C ASP A 125 13.88 1.03 -4.65
N ALA A 126 13.53 1.80 -3.62
CA ALA A 126 12.96 1.29 -2.37
C ALA A 126 11.56 0.68 -2.52
N ILE A 127 10.82 0.99 -3.58
CA ILE A 127 9.47 0.47 -3.83
C ILE A 127 9.47 -0.54 -4.98
N CYS A 128 10.13 -0.22 -6.10
CA CYS A 128 10.13 -1.04 -7.31
C CYS A 128 10.96 -2.34 -7.16
N ILE A 129 11.93 -2.35 -6.24
CA ILE A 129 12.77 -3.51 -5.94
C ILE A 129 12.31 -4.11 -4.62
N ASN A 130 12.13 -5.43 -4.58
CA ASN A 130 11.94 -6.17 -3.36
C ASN A 130 13.26 -6.21 -2.57
N GLN A 131 13.45 -5.25 -1.69
CA GLN A 131 14.67 -5.08 -0.90
C GLN A 131 15.00 -6.29 0.01
N LYS A 132 14.03 -7.16 0.29
CA LYS A 132 14.21 -8.38 1.09
C LYS A 132 14.70 -9.58 0.27
N ASP A 133 14.55 -9.55 -1.04
CA ASP A 133 15.06 -10.60 -1.93
C ASP A 133 16.44 -10.18 -2.47
N VAL A 134 17.49 -10.84 -1.96
CA VAL A 134 18.88 -10.54 -2.34
C VAL A 134 19.15 -10.83 -3.81
N LYS A 135 18.52 -11.86 -4.39
CA LYS A 135 18.71 -12.22 -5.81
C LYS A 135 18.09 -11.14 -6.68
N GLU A 136 16.84 -10.76 -6.38
CA GLU A 136 16.14 -9.69 -7.09
C GLU A 136 16.88 -8.36 -6.97
N ARG A 137 17.28 -7.97 -5.76
CA ARG A 137 18.01 -6.73 -5.50
C ARG A 137 19.31 -6.68 -6.30
N THR A 138 20.08 -7.77 -6.29
CA THR A 138 21.36 -7.84 -7.04
C THR A 138 21.12 -7.73 -8.54
N HIS A 139 20.06 -8.37 -9.05
CA HIS A 139 19.66 -8.29 -10.45
C HIS A 139 19.28 -6.86 -10.86
N GLN A 140 18.44 -6.20 -10.08
CA GLN A 140 17.99 -4.83 -10.36
C GLN A 140 19.11 -3.79 -10.21
N VAL A 141 20.04 -3.97 -9.26
CA VAL A 141 21.22 -3.09 -9.13
C VAL A 141 22.10 -3.14 -10.39
N ARG A 142 22.25 -4.32 -11.01
CA ARG A 142 22.98 -4.44 -12.29
C ARG A 142 22.27 -3.71 -13.43
N GLN A 143 20.94 -3.61 -13.37
CA GLN A 143 20.12 -2.90 -14.36
C GLN A 143 20.01 -1.39 -14.10
N MET A 144 20.39 -0.87 -12.93
CA MET A 144 20.21 0.55 -12.57
C MET A 144 20.72 1.51 -13.62
N ARG A 145 21.89 1.25 -14.21
CA ARG A 145 22.44 2.10 -15.28
C ARG A 145 21.46 2.21 -16.45
N SER A 146 20.91 1.08 -16.90
CA SER A 146 19.95 1.03 -18.01
C SER A 146 18.66 1.77 -17.63
N ILE A 147 18.14 1.50 -16.43
CA ILE A 147 16.93 2.14 -15.89
C ILE A 147 17.08 3.67 -15.89
N TYR A 148 18.11 4.22 -15.21
CA TYR A 148 18.29 5.67 -15.20
C TYR A 148 18.54 6.27 -16.60
N SER A 149 19.22 5.55 -17.49
CA SER A 149 19.47 6.04 -18.86
C SER A 149 18.25 6.03 -19.77
N THR A 150 17.23 5.22 -19.45
CA THR A 150 16.00 5.06 -20.26
C THR A 150 14.82 5.85 -19.70
N ALA A 151 14.95 6.41 -18.49
CA ALA A 151 13.94 7.29 -17.92
C ALA A 151 13.79 8.57 -18.74
N GLU A 152 12.55 9.06 -18.90
CA GLU A 152 12.26 10.33 -19.58
C GLU A 152 12.90 11.51 -18.82
N SER A 153 12.90 11.41 -17.48
CA SER A 153 13.56 12.38 -16.62
C SER A 153 13.96 11.74 -15.29
N VAL A 154 14.82 12.44 -14.56
CA VAL A 154 15.20 12.08 -13.20
C VAL A 154 14.83 13.24 -12.28
N ILE A 155 14.05 12.95 -11.24
CA ILE A 155 13.78 13.92 -10.17
C ILE A 155 14.79 13.68 -9.04
N VAL A 156 15.42 14.76 -8.58
CA VAL A 156 16.25 14.76 -7.38
C VAL A 156 15.42 15.30 -6.21
N TRP A 157 15.33 14.53 -5.13
CA TRP A 157 14.59 14.89 -3.92
C TRP A 157 15.51 14.93 -2.69
N LEU A 158 15.57 16.09 -2.03
CA LEU A 158 16.50 16.35 -0.93
C LEU A 158 15.86 16.30 0.47
N GLY A 159 14.52 16.17 0.55
CA GLY A 159 13.77 16.27 1.80
C GLY A 159 13.03 17.58 1.96
#